data_AF-A0A6A3K789-F1
#
_entry.id   AF-A0A6A3K789-F1
#
_cell.length_a   1.000
_cell.length_b   1.000
_cell.length_c   1.000
_cell.angle_alpha   90.00
_cell.angle_beta   90.00
_cell.angle_gamma   90.00
#
_symmetry.space_group_name_H-M   'P 1'
#
loop_
_entity.id
_entity.type
_entity.pdbx_description
1 polymer ?
#
loop_
_entity_poly.entity_id
_entity_poly.type
_entity_poly.pdbx_seq_one_letter_code
_entity_poly.pdbx_strand_id
1 'polypeptide(L)'
;MGGMLSSQVPVPDERMQHMITKLKLTAKDLRVLYGRFSRYDKEVLRSLTCKSGTIDRSEFYTSIDEKHSEFGDAIFALIDEDNSGVLDFSEYVEALGKFCLLNKEDMLKFCFNVFDDDKNGTIEGEELTHLLEILHADEQTSNMKHALKTFDFNGDGKIDFAEFKQLNTQFPSLLYPAFRIQQNMKIFTLGEKWWERKIEELVTEHHEKLAQQAAAENVEDLSDEALRAKKAEMERVAKLKRQEQAIRIRMGCMYYTCCPCRRGLYIIDDEQPEDDDSDSDDERVRRKKVAATKMGKKDGKKKNIVPIGPRKPLSQEERLERARKRRLRDMQDRPTRKD
;
A
#
# COMPACT_ATOMS: atom_id res chain seq x y z
N MET A 1 36.78 1.35 -28.88
CA MET A 1 36.24 1.65 -27.54
C MET A 1 35.30 2.83 -27.65
N GLY A 2 34.13 2.74 -27.01
CA GLY A 2 33.32 3.92 -26.62
C GLY A 2 32.35 4.47 -27.67
N GLY A 3 31.32 3.70 -28.03
CA GLY A 3 30.12 4.22 -28.70
C GLY A 3 29.02 4.56 -27.69
N MET A 4 28.65 5.84 -27.66
CA MET A 4 27.63 6.57 -26.89
C MET A 4 26.23 5.91 -26.74
N LEU A 5 25.43 6.34 -25.75
CA LEU A 5 24.15 7.09 -25.95
C LEU A 5 23.31 7.25 -24.66
N SER A 6 23.43 8.42 -24.02
CA SER A 6 22.48 9.14 -23.13
C SER A 6 21.84 8.41 -21.94
N SER A 7 22.33 8.71 -20.73
CA SER A 7 21.77 8.27 -19.43
C SER A 7 20.92 9.35 -18.75
N GLN A 8 20.31 10.27 -19.51
CA GLN A 8 19.54 11.38 -18.95
C GLN A 8 18.06 11.10 -19.14
N VAL A 9 17.33 11.11 -18.02
CA VAL A 9 15.86 11.12 -18.02
C VAL A 9 15.42 12.37 -18.81
N PRO A 10 14.42 12.28 -19.70
CA PRO A 10 13.88 13.42 -20.42
C PRO A 10 13.50 14.57 -19.46
N VAL A 11 13.59 15.81 -19.94
CA VAL A 11 13.16 16.96 -19.14
C VAL A 11 11.66 16.83 -18.88
N PRO A 12 11.21 16.84 -17.61
CA PRO A 12 9.80 16.70 -17.29
C PRO A 12 8.97 17.85 -17.85
N ASP A 13 7.94 17.53 -18.62
CA ASP A 13 6.88 18.47 -19.00
C ASP A 13 5.93 18.74 -17.80
N GLU A 14 4.91 19.58 -18.00
CA GLU A 14 3.99 19.96 -16.94
C GLU A 14 3.21 18.76 -16.35
N ARG A 15 2.82 17.81 -17.22
CA ARG A 15 2.13 16.57 -16.86
C ARG A 15 3.00 15.69 -15.95
N MET A 16 4.23 15.43 -16.39
CA MET A 16 5.20 14.66 -15.64
C MET A 16 5.58 15.36 -14.33
N GLN A 17 5.72 16.70 -14.32
CA GLN A 17 5.99 17.47 -13.10
C GLN A 17 4.85 17.36 -12.08
N HIS A 18 3.60 17.40 -12.55
CA HIS A 18 2.44 17.17 -11.70
C HIS A 18 2.51 15.79 -11.05
N MET A 19 2.86 14.74 -11.82
CA MET A 19 3.03 13.38 -11.30
C MET A 19 4.21 13.21 -10.37
N ILE A 20 5.36 13.80 -10.68
CA ILE A 20 6.54 13.81 -9.81
C ILE A 20 6.18 14.41 -8.45
N THR A 21 5.42 15.51 -8.45
CA THR A 21 5.00 16.20 -7.23
C THR A 21 3.96 15.39 -6.46
N LYS A 22 2.91 14.90 -7.13
CA LYS A 22 1.83 14.10 -6.53
C LYS A 22 2.37 12.82 -5.90
N LEU A 23 3.21 12.08 -6.63
CA LEU A 23 3.78 10.82 -6.18
C LEU A 23 5.06 10.99 -5.37
N LYS A 24 5.60 12.22 -5.26
CA LYS A 24 6.92 12.51 -4.66
C LYS A 24 8.02 11.61 -5.24
N LEU A 25 8.07 11.49 -6.58
CA LEU A 25 9.04 10.64 -7.26
C LEU A 25 10.44 11.19 -7.08
N THR A 26 11.38 10.33 -6.66
CA THR A 26 12.79 10.71 -6.56
C THR A 26 13.47 10.56 -7.92
N ALA A 27 14.63 11.21 -8.09
CA ALA A 27 15.47 11.03 -9.27
C ALA A 27 15.86 9.56 -9.52
N LYS A 28 15.91 8.74 -8.45
CA LYS A 28 16.16 7.30 -8.57
C LYS A 28 14.94 6.59 -9.16
N ASP A 29 13.73 6.91 -8.69
CA ASP A 29 12.50 6.31 -9.19
C ASP A 29 12.30 6.64 -10.67
N LEU A 30 12.53 7.91 -11.06
CA LEU A 30 12.48 8.34 -12.46
C LEU A 30 13.49 7.62 -13.34
N ARG A 31 14.71 7.38 -12.83
CA ARG A 31 15.73 6.63 -13.58
C ARG A 31 15.35 5.15 -13.74
N VAL A 32 14.67 4.55 -12.76
CA VAL A 32 14.14 3.19 -12.86
C VAL A 32 13.01 3.15 -13.89
N LEU A 33 12.04 4.06 -13.81
CA LEU A 33 10.93 4.16 -14.76
C LEU A 33 11.44 4.37 -16.18
N TYR A 34 12.34 5.32 -16.39
CA TYR A 34 12.93 5.57 -17.70
C TYR A 34 13.76 4.39 -18.19
N GLY A 35 14.50 3.73 -17.30
CA GLY A 35 15.24 2.51 -17.64
C GLY A 35 14.33 1.36 -18.07
N ARG A 36 13.11 1.25 -17.52
CA ARG A 36 12.08 0.30 -17.95
C ARG A 36 11.49 0.72 -19.28
N PHE A 37 11.07 1.97 -19.40
CA PHE A 37 10.54 2.56 -20.64
C PHE A 37 11.49 2.33 -21.82
N SER A 38 12.75 2.77 -21.70
CA SER A 38 13.81 2.60 -22.72
C SER A 38 14.27 1.17 -22.94
N ARG A 39 13.81 0.19 -22.15
CA ARG A 39 14.06 -1.23 -22.42
C ARG A 39 13.06 -1.77 -23.44
N TYR A 40 11.81 -1.32 -23.35
CA TYR A 40 10.74 -1.79 -24.22
C TYR A 40 10.67 -0.97 -25.52
N ASP A 41 11.08 0.31 -25.50
CA ASP A 41 11.37 1.19 -26.67
C ASP A 41 12.59 0.72 -27.52
N LYS A 42 12.89 -0.58 -27.55
CA LYS A 42 14.12 -1.09 -28.21
C LYS A 42 13.97 -2.34 -29.06
N GLU A 43 12.80 -2.92 -29.21
CA GLU A 43 12.74 -4.23 -29.86
C GLU A 43 11.59 -4.43 -30.83
N VAL A 44 11.69 -3.78 -32.00
CA VAL A 44 11.50 -4.53 -33.24
C VAL A 44 12.74 -4.44 -34.12
N LEU A 45 13.49 -5.54 -34.06
CA LEU A 45 14.67 -5.91 -34.83
C LEU A 45 14.40 -5.92 -36.36
N ARG A 46 14.21 -4.75 -37.00
CA ARG A 46 14.24 -4.66 -38.47
C ARG A 46 14.71 -3.35 -39.11
N SER A 47 14.92 -2.27 -38.36
CA SER A 47 15.49 -1.05 -38.95
C SER A 47 16.44 -0.36 -37.98
N LEU A 48 17.62 -0.01 -38.48
CA LEU A 48 18.72 0.68 -37.79
C LEU A 48 18.41 2.14 -37.41
N THR A 49 17.17 2.46 -37.06
CA THR A 49 16.71 3.85 -36.92
C THR A 49 15.91 4.04 -35.66
N CYS A 50 16.47 4.88 -34.78
CA CYS A 50 15.90 5.63 -33.65
C CYS A 50 15.24 4.84 -32.49
N LYS A 51 15.77 5.09 -31.28
CA LYS A 51 14.96 5.17 -30.07
C LYS A 51 13.81 6.13 -30.40
N SER A 52 12.59 5.65 -30.56
CA SER A 52 11.45 6.54 -30.87
C SER A 52 11.21 7.45 -29.67
N GLY A 53 11.58 6.99 -28.47
CA GLY A 53 11.27 7.69 -27.24
C GLY A 53 9.79 7.57 -26.89
N THR A 54 9.09 6.61 -27.52
CA THR A 54 7.66 6.36 -27.40
C THR A 54 7.41 4.86 -27.35
N ILE A 55 6.40 4.42 -26.59
CA ILE A 55 5.96 3.02 -26.49
C ILE A 55 4.73 2.82 -27.37
N ASP A 56 4.80 1.95 -28.37
CA ASP A 56 3.60 1.55 -29.12
C ASP A 56 2.71 0.55 -28.34
N ARG A 57 1.53 0.21 -28.88
CA ARG A 57 0.61 -0.75 -28.26
C ARG A 57 1.26 -2.11 -27.98
N SER A 58 2.02 -2.65 -28.94
CA SER A 58 2.64 -3.97 -28.80
C SER A 58 3.74 -3.95 -27.74
N GLU A 59 4.51 -2.88 -27.70
CA GLU A 59 5.52 -2.62 -26.69
C GLU A 59 4.90 -2.43 -25.30
N PHE A 60 3.73 -1.77 -25.21
CA PHE A 60 2.98 -1.64 -23.97
C PHE A 60 2.61 -3.00 -23.39
N TYR A 61 1.95 -3.87 -24.15
CA TYR A 61 1.60 -5.23 -23.69
C TYR A 61 2.83 -6.05 -23.29
N THR A 62 3.91 -5.95 -24.07
CA THR A 62 5.18 -6.62 -23.76
C THR A 62 5.80 -6.07 -22.47
N SER A 63 5.65 -4.77 -22.19
CA SER A 63 6.18 -4.12 -20.99
C SER A 63 5.54 -4.60 -19.69
N ILE A 64 4.27 -5.00 -19.76
CA ILE A 64 3.47 -5.47 -18.63
C ILE A 64 3.27 -6.99 -18.63
N ASP A 65 3.93 -7.74 -19.51
CA ASP A 65 3.78 -9.20 -19.65
C ASP A 65 2.29 -9.62 -19.75
N GLU A 66 1.54 -8.94 -20.60
CA GLU A 66 0.11 -9.15 -20.79
C GLU A 66 -0.18 -9.54 -22.24
N LYS A 67 -1.24 -10.32 -22.43
CA LYS A 67 -1.72 -10.66 -23.78
C LYS A 67 -2.51 -9.50 -24.36
N HIS A 68 -2.42 -9.34 -25.68
CA HIS A 68 -3.31 -8.44 -26.41
C HIS A 68 -4.76 -8.76 -26.09
N SER A 69 -5.52 -7.71 -25.77
CA SER A 69 -6.93 -7.80 -25.42
C SER A 69 -7.59 -6.46 -25.67
N GLU A 70 -8.80 -6.47 -26.20
CA GLU A 70 -9.58 -5.25 -26.47
C GLU A 70 -9.71 -4.38 -25.21
N PHE A 71 -9.78 -5.00 -24.02
CA PHE A 71 -9.78 -4.28 -22.74
C PHE A 71 -8.45 -3.57 -22.47
N GLY A 72 -7.32 -4.21 -22.77
CA GLY A 72 -6.01 -3.57 -22.69
C GLY A 72 -5.87 -2.43 -23.72
N ASP A 73 -6.52 -2.52 -24.87
CA ASP A 73 -6.52 -1.48 -25.90
C ASP A 73 -7.32 -0.28 -25.43
N ALA A 74 -8.46 -0.51 -24.76
CA ALA A 74 -9.22 0.55 -24.11
C ALA A 74 -8.40 1.24 -23.00
N ILE A 75 -7.62 0.49 -22.21
CA ILE A 75 -6.69 1.09 -21.24
C ILE A 75 -5.62 1.92 -21.96
N PHE A 76 -5.04 1.40 -23.04
CA PHE A 76 -4.03 2.12 -23.81
C PHE A 76 -4.61 3.43 -24.37
N ALA A 77 -5.80 3.40 -24.97
CA ALA A 77 -6.49 4.57 -25.50
C ALA A 77 -6.83 5.61 -24.42
N LEU A 78 -7.12 5.17 -23.19
CA LEU A 78 -7.33 6.09 -22.06
C LEU A 78 -6.06 6.72 -21.54
N ILE A 79 -4.91 6.13 -21.83
CA ILE A 79 -3.59 6.67 -21.48
C ILE A 79 -3.10 7.61 -22.60
N ASP A 80 -3.33 7.22 -23.85
CA ASP A 80 -3.01 7.95 -25.09
C ASP A 80 -3.99 9.13 -25.30
N GLU A 81 -3.91 10.14 -24.42
CA GLU A 81 -4.83 11.28 -24.42
C GLU A 81 -4.78 12.09 -25.74
N ASP A 82 -3.62 12.13 -26.39
CA ASP A 82 -3.44 12.84 -27.65
C ASP A 82 -3.81 11.99 -28.89
N ASN A 83 -4.17 10.72 -28.68
CA ASN A 83 -4.50 9.73 -29.71
C ASN A 83 -3.40 9.61 -30.77
N SER A 84 -2.14 9.80 -30.38
CA SER A 84 -1.00 9.66 -31.28
C SER A 84 -0.74 8.20 -31.65
N GLY A 85 -1.34 7.25 -30.92
CA GLY A 85 -1.18 5.81 -31.10
C GLY A 85 0.10 5.27 -30.47
N VAL A 86 0.86 6.12 -29.78
CA VAL A 86 2.12 5.82 -29.11
C VAL A 86 2.18 6.59 -27.79
N LEU A 87 2.87 6.06 -26.77
CA LEU A 87 2.97 6.69 -25.46
C LEU A 87 4.34 7.30 -25.27
N ASP A 88 4.41 8.62 -25.10
CA ASP A 88 5.64 9.27 -24.66
C ASP A 88 5.98 8.92 -23.19
N PHE A 89 7.17 9.33 -22.71
CA PHE A 89 7.57 9.01 -21.34
C PHE A 89 6.71 9.72 -20.29
N SER A 90 6.20 10.91 -20.57
CA SER A 90 5.32 11.67 -19.67
C SER A 90 3.96 10.98 -19.53
N GLU A 91 3.37 10.58 -20.65
CA GLU A 91 2.11 9.83 -20.74
C GLU A 91 2.25 8.48 -20.04
N TYR A 92 3.37 7.78 -20.25
CA TYR A 92 3.66 6.56 -19.52
C TYR A 92 3.71 6.77 -18.00
N VAL A 93 4.33 7.84 -17.50
CA VAL A 93 4.38 8.14 -16.06
C VAL A 93 3.00 8.54 -15.53
N GLU A 94 2.23 9.27 -16.31
CA GLU A 94 0.86 9.68 -15.97
C GLU A 94 -0.10 8.50 -15.93
N ALA A 95 0.01 7.57 -16.88
CA ALA A 95 -0.68 6.29 -16.92
C ALA A 95 -0.54 5.54 -15.60
N LEU A 96 0.71 5.42 -15.14
CA LEU A 96 1.04 4.74 -13.90
C LEU A 96 0.46 5.49 -12.70
N GLY A 97 0.57 6.82 -12.69
CA GLY A 97 0.01 7.66 -11.63
C GLY A 97 -1.51 7.64 -11.56
N LYS A 98 -2.21 7.41 -12.66
CA LYS A 98 -3.67 7.27 -12.70
C LYS A 98 -4.08 5.84 -12.38
N PHE A 99 -3.60 4.87 -13.15
CA PHE A 99 -4.09 3.50 -13.15
C PHE A 99 -3.58 2.67 -11.96
N CYS A 100 -2.30 2.77 -11.59
CA CYS A 100 -1.76 2.01 -10.45
C CYS A 100 -2.30 2.50 -9.10
N LEU A 101 -2.80 3.74 -9.02
CA LEU A 101 -3.39 4.30 -7.81
C LEU A 101 -4.87 3.97 -7.62
N LEU A 102 -5.57 3.46 -8.64
CA LEU A 102 -7.00 3.15 -8.52
C LEU A 102 -7.22 2.11 -7.42
N ASN A 103 -8.09 2.45 -6.47
CA ASN A 103 -8.60 1.49 -5.50
C ASN A 103 -9.64 0.58 -6.19
N LYS A 104 -10.16 -0.41 -5.46
CA LYS A 104 -11.14 -1.36 -6.03
C LYS A 104 -12.38 -0.64 -6.58
N GLU A 105 -12.90 0.37 -5.89
CA GLU A 105 -14.11 1.06 -6.32
C GLU A 105 -13.87 1.96 -7.53
N ASP A 106 -12.76 2.69 -7.55
CA ASP A 106 -12.39 3.54 -8.68
C ASP A 106 -12.02 2.71 -9.90
N MET A 107 -11.48 1.51 -9.70
CA MET A 107 -11.31 0.53 -10.77
C MET A 107 -12.66 0.07 -11.34
N LEU A 108 -13.68 -0.13 -10.50
CA LEU A 108 -15.03 -0.45 -10.98
C LEU A 108 -15.63 0.70 -11.77
N LYS A 109 -15.46 1.95 -11.32
CA LYS A 109 -15.89 3.14 -12.07
C LYS A 109 -15.16 3.26 -13.39
N PHE A 110 -13.86 3.00 -13.38
CA PHE A 110 -13.04 3.01 -14.59
C PHE A 110 -13.55 1.98 -15.59
N CYS A 111 -13.72 0.72 -15.16
CA CYS A 111 -14.29 -0.32 -16.00
C CYS A 111 -15.69 0.05 -16.50
N PHE A 112 -16.56 0.55 -15.62
CA PHE A 112 -17.90 1.02 -16.00
C PHE A 112 -17.85 2.08 -17.10
N ASN A 113 -16.99 3.08 -16.94
CA ASN A 113 -16.79 4.12 -17.94
C ASN A 113 -16.15 3.61 -19.23
N VAL A 114 -15.37 2.54 -19.20
CA VAL A 114 -14.84 1.91 -20.41
C VAL A 114 -15.96 1.16 -21.16
N PHE A 115 -16.97 0.68 -20.45
CA PHE A 115 -18.03 -0.17 -21.02
C PHE A 115 -19.27 0.59 -21.46
N ASP A 116 -19.57 1.70 -20.80
CA ASP A 116 -20.57 2.68 -21.18
C ASP A 116 -20.01 3.50 -22.35
N ASP A 117 -20.23 3.04 -23.58
CA ASP A 117 -19.63 3.61 -24.79
C ASP A 117 -20.26 4.98 -25.10
N ASP A 118 -21.57 5.12 -24.87
CA ASP A 118 -22.32 6.35 -25.12
C ASP A 118 -22.28 7.37 -23.96
N LYS A 119 -21.67 6.99 -22.82
CA LYS A 119 -21.52 7.79 -21.60
C LYS A 119 -22.87 8.23 -21.01
N ASN A 120 -23.91 7.43 -21.20
CA ASN A 120 -25.25 7.75 -20.69
C ASN A 120 -25.40 7.43 -19.18
N GLY A 121 -24.39 6.80 -18.57
CA GLY A 121 -24.36 6.45 -17.15
C GLY A 121 -25.03 5.11 -16.81
N THR A 122 -25.38 4.31 -17.81
CA THR A 122 -26.00 2.98 -17.71
C THR A 122 -25.45 2.06 -18.79
N ILE A 123 -25.15 0.81 -18.46
CA ILE A 123 -24.68 -0.17 -19.46
C ILE A 123 -25.90 -0.87 -20.05
N GLU A 124 -26.14 -0.68 -21.33
CA GLU A 124 -27.21 -1.34 -22.06
C GLU A 124 -26.87 -2.80 -22.37
N GLY A 125 -27.87 -3.61 -22.72
CA GLY A 125 -27.65 -5.03 -22.99
C GLY A 125 -26.70 -5.31 -24.14
N GLU A 126 -26.63 -4.43 -25.14
CA GLU A 126 -25.68 -4.53 -26.27
C GLU A 126 -24.25 -4.24 -25.82
N GLU A 127 -24.05 -3.17 -25.04
CA GLU A 127 -22.76 -2.78 -24.46
C GLU A 127 -22.22 -3.85 -23.50
N LEU A 128 -23.09 -4.42 -22.65
CA LEU A 128 -22.69 -5.55 -21.80
C LEU A 128 -22.31 -6.79 -22.61
N THR A 129 -22.96 -7.00 -23.76
CA THR A 129 -22.62 -8.15 -24.62
C THR A 129 -21.25 -7.96 -25.25
N HIS A 130 -21.00 -6.77 -25.80
CA HIS A 130 -19.71 -6.40 -26.35
C HIS A 130 -18.58 -6.50 -25.31
N LEU A 131 -18.85 -6.03 -24.09
CA LEU A 131 -17.96 -6.16 -22.94
C LEU A 131 -17.51 -7.60 -22.68
N LEU A 132 -18.46 -8.53 -22.65
CA LEU A 132 -18.18 -9.91 -22.28
C LEU A 132 -17.40 -10.62 -23.38
N GLU A 133 -17.60 -10.23 -24.64
CA GLU A 133 -16.74 -10.65 -25.76
C GLU A 133 -15.31 -10.10 -25.61
N ILE A 134 -15.16 -8.84 -25.21
CA ILE A 134 -13.87 -8.18 -24.95
C ILE A 134 -13.10 -8.85 -23.79
N LEU A 135 -13.79 -9.24 -22.72
CA LEU A 135 -13.16 -9.79 -21.51
C LEU A 135 -12.96 -11.32 -21.57
N HIS A 136 -13.82 -12.04 -22.28
CA HIS A 136 -13.84 -13.50 -22.32
C HIS A 136 -14.00 -14.00 -23.76
N ALA A 137 -12.91 -13.93 -24.53
CA ALA A 137 -12.85 -14.21 -25.96
C ALA A 137 -13.41 -15.57 -26.44
N ASP A 138 -13.86 -16.51 -25.59
CA ASP A 138 -14.27 -17.86 -26.07
C ASP A 138 -15.35 -18.66 -25.28
N GLU A 139 -15.83 -18.32 -24.06
CA GLU A 139 -16.52 -19.36 -23.22
C GLU A 139 -17.92 -19.10 -22.62
N GLN A 140 -18.54 -17.90 -22.66
CA GLN A 140 -19.72 -17.64 -21.79
C GLN A 140 -20.91 -16.86 -22.39
N THR A 141 -21.03 -16.73 -23.72
CA THR A 141 -22.07 -15.89 -24.34
C THR A 141 -23.53 -16.36 -24.13
N SER A 142 -23.78 -17.67 -23.92
CA SER A 142 -25.17 -18.18 -23.77
C SER A 142 -25.83 -17.91 -22.42
N ASN A 143 -25.06 -17.66 -21.36
CA ASN A 143 -25.58 -17.46 -20.00
C ASN A 143 -25.95 -15.98 -19.70
N MET A 144 -25.78 -15.08 -20.66
CA MET A 144 -25.74 -13.62 -20.41
C MET A 144 -27.07 -12.90 -20.54
N LYS A 145 -27.98 -13.33 -21.43
CA LYS A 145 -29.38 -12.87 -21.36
C LYS A 145 -30.02 -13.22 -20.02
N HIS A 146 -29.54 -14.30 -19.39
CA HIS A 146 -29.88 -14.63 -18.02
C HIS A 146 -29.17 -13.71 -17.01
N ALA A 147 -27.89 -13.37 -17.21
CA ALA A 147 -27.18 -12.42 -16.35
C ALA A 147 -27.87 -11.04 -16.34
N LEU A 148 -28.19 -10.45 -17.50
CA LEU A 148 -28.95 -9.18 -17.58
C LEU A 148 -30.25 -9.27 -16.79
N LYS A 149 -31.08 -10.29 -17.04
CA LYS A 149 -32.33 -10.50 -16.29
C LYS A 149 -32.14 -10.79 -14.79
N THR A 150 -30.96 -11.20 -14.36
CA THR A 150 -30.67 -11.53 -12.96
C THR A 150 -30.11 -10.32 -12.21
N PHE A 151 -29.47 -9.37 -12.91
CA PHE A 151 -28.79 -8.22 -12.33
C PHE A 151 -29.47 -6.87 -12.58
N ASP A 152 -30.36 -6.80 -13.56
CA ASP A 152 -31.31 -5.71 -13.74
C ASP A 152 -32.40 -5.86 -12.65
N PHE A 153 -32.18 -5.23 -11.51
CA PHE A 153 -33.09 -5.31 -10.35
C PHE A 153 -34.26 -4.36 -10.49
N ASN A 154 -34.06 -3.24 -11.19
CA ASN A 154 -35.08 -2.23 -11.38
C ASN A 154 -36.01 -2.54 -12.59
N GLY A 155 -35.61 -3.49 -13.46
CA GLY A 155 -36.36 -3.97 -14.62
C GLY A 155 -36.37 -3.00 -15.80
N ASP A 156 -35.43 -2.05 -15.86
CA ASP A 156 -35.38 -1.03 -16.90
C ASP A 156 -34.63 -1.48 -18.17
N GLY A 157 -34.06 -2.70 -18.15
CA GLY A 157 -33.32 -3.30 -19.25
C GLY A 157 -31.89 -2.80 -19.39
N LYS A 158 -31.40 -2.00 -18.43
CA LYS A 158 -30.05 -1.45 -18.34
C LYS A 158 -29.41 -1.85 -17.02
N ILE A 159 -28.10 -1.62 -16.90
CA ILE A 159 -27.34 -1.87 -15.67
C ILE A 159 -26.77 -0.54 -15.18
N ASP A 160 -27.24 -0.07 -14.04
CA ASP A 160 -26.65 1.09 -13.38
C ASP A 160 -25.35 0.74 -12.63
N PHE A 161 -24.63 1.76 -12.15
CA PHE A 161 -23.36 1.54 -11.44
C PHE A 161 -23.52 0.72 -10.14
N ALA A 162 -24.65 0.83 -9.44
CA ALA A 162 -24.90 0.06 -8.22
C ALA A 162 -25.14 -1.42 -8.54
N GLU A 163 -25.88 -1.72 -9.61
CA GLU A 163 -26.10 -3.06 -10.14
C GLU A 163 -24.80 -3.67 -10.67
N PHE A 164 -23.98 -2.89 -11.36
CA PHE A 164 -22.65 -3.29 -11.81
C PHE A 164 -21.71 -3.70 -10.65
N LYS A 165 -21.76 -2.98 -9.52
CA LYS A 165 -21.02 -3.39 -8.30
C LYS A 165 -21.48 -4.74 -7.76
N GLN A 166 -22.78 -5.00 -7.78
CA GLN A 166 -23.33 -6.29 -7.35
C GLN A 166 -22.92 -7.41 -8.30
N LEU A 167 -22.93 -7.13 -9.61
CA LEU A 167 -22.46 -8.04 -10.64
C LEU A 167 -21.01 -8.45 -10.40
N ASN A 168 -20.10 -7.50 -10.18
CA ASN A 168 -18.70 -7.82 -9.84
C ASN A 168 -18.55 -8.56 -8.49
N THR A 169 -19.48 -8.39 -7.56
CA THR A 169 -19.45 -9.12 -6.28
C THR A 169 -19.85 -10.58 -6.46
N GLN A 170 -20.83 -10.86 -7.31
CA GLN A 170 -21.28 -12.22 -7.63
C GLN A 170 -20.34 -12.92 -8.62
N PHE A 171 -19.76 -12.17 -9.56
CA PHE A 171 -18.83 -12.66 -10.58
C PHE A 171 -17.50 -11.88 -10.57
N PRO A 172 -16.64 -12.05 -9.55
CA PRO A 172 -15.35 -11.36 -9.49
C PRO A 172 -14.40 -11.71 -10.65
N SER A 173 -14.60 -12.86 -11.29
CA SER A 173 -13.81 -13.29 -12.45
C SER A 173 -14.03 -12.41 -13.67
N LEU A 174 -15.16 -11.69 -13.75
CA LEU A 174 -15.47 -10.83 -14.89
C LEU A 174 -14.41 -9.75 -15.06
N LEU A 175 -14.11 -9.01 -14.00
CA LEU A 175 -13.15 -7.91 -14.04
C LEU A 175 -11.72 -8.35 -13.70
N TYR A 176 -11.48 -9.67 -13.61
CA TYR A 176 -10.15 -10.19 -13.35
C TYR A 176 -9.10 -9.70 -14.35
N PRO A 177 -9.36 -9.59 -15.67
CA PRO A 177 -8.40 -9.01 -16.61
C PRO A 177 -7.97 -7.59 -16.22
N ALA A 178 -8.92 -6.75 -15.79
CA ALA A 178 -8.61 -5.38 -15.36
C ALA A 178 -7.69 -5.35 -14.15
N PHE A 179 -8.03 -6.11 -13.11
CA PHE A 179 -7.20 -6.20 -11.91
C PHE A 179 -5.82 -6.81 -12.23
N ARG A 180 -5.74 -7.79 -13.14
CA ARG A 180 -4.49 -8.39 -13.58
C ARG A 180 -3.57 -7.38 -14.26
N ILE A 181 -4.08 -6.61 -15.23
CA ILE A 181 -3.31 -5.57 -15.92
C ILE A 181 -2.76 -4.55 -14.92
N GLN A 182 -3.59 -4.11 -13.97
CA GLN A 182 -3.15 -3.18 -12.94
C GLN A 182 -2.04 -3.76 -12.06
N GLN A 183 -2.16 -5.03 -11.67
CA GLN A 183 -1.15 -5.71 -10.88
C GLN A 183 0.16 -5.87 -11.66
N ASN A 184 0.07 -6.25 -12.93
CA ASN A 184 1.22 -6.35 -13.81
C ASN A 184 1.92 -4.99 -13.95
N MET A 185 1.18 -3.90 -14.22
CA MET A 185 1.72 -2.55 -14.25
C MET A 185 2.43 -2.17 -12.94
N LYS A 186 1.85 -2.50 -11.78
CA LYS A 186 2.50 -2.28 -10.48
C LYS A 186 3.82 -3.05 -10.34
N ILE A 187 3.84 -4.32 -10.74
CA ILE A 187 4.99 -5.22 -10.62
C ILE A 187 6.14 -4.80 -11.54
N PHE A 188 5.85 -4.53 -12.82
CA PHE A 188 6.88 -4.29 -13.84
C PHE A 188 7.49 -2.88 -13.81
N THR A 189 6.88 -1.95 -13.08
CA THR A 189 7.34 -0.56 -12.96
C THR A 189 8.25 -0.33 -11.74
N LEU A 190 7.69 0.15 -10.64
CA LEU A 190 8.40 0.42 -9.37
C LEU A 190 8.28 -0.75 -8.37
N GLY A 191 7.47 -1.76 -8.70
CA GLY A 191 7.22 -2.93 -7.88
C GLY A 191 6.01 -2.75 -6.96
N GLU A 192 5.30 -3.85 -6.71
CA GLU A 192 4.07 -3.89 -5.91
C GLU A 192 4.21 -3.19 -4.55
N LYS A 193 5.22 -3.57 -3.76
CA LYS A 193 5.48 -2.98 -2.43
C LYS A 193 5.74 -1.48 -2.46
N TRP A 194 6.30 -0.96 -3.55
CA TRP A 194 6.51 0.47 -3.68
C TRP A 194 5.16 1.17 -3.82
N TRP A 195 4.30 0.64 -4.70
CA TRP A 195 2.97 1.17 -4.96
C TRP A 195 2.05 1.04 -3.75
N GLU A 196 2.03 -0.10 -3.07
CA GLU A 196 1.24 -0.30 -1.84
C GLU A 196 1.56 0.76 -0.78
N ARG A 197 2.84 0.94 -0.47
CA ARG A 197 3.29 1.98 0.48
C ARG A 197 2.91 3.39 0.01
N LYS A 198 3.02 3.67 -1.28
CA LYS A 198 2.68 4.98 -1.84
C LYS A 198 1.16 5.25 -1.75
N ILE A 199 0.34 4.25 -2.03
CA ILE A 199 -1.12 4.33 -1.87
C ILE A 199 -1.48 4.61 -0.41
N GLU A 200 -0.88 3.88 0.54
CA GLU A 200 -1.09 4.11 1.98
C GLU A 200 -0.68 5.53 2.42
N GLU A 201 0.45 6.04 1.92
CA GLU A 201 0.90 7.42 2.17
C GLU A 201 -0.13 8.44 1.67
N LEU A 202 -0.57 8.31 0.41
CA LEU A 202 -1.54 9.23 -0.20
C LEU A 202 -2.91 9.20 0.48
N VAL A 203 -3.39 8.02 0.87
CA VAL A 203 -4.66 7.88 1.62
C VAL A 203 -4.55 8.55 2.99
N THR A 204 -3.43 8.36 3.68
CA THR A 204 -3.17 8.99 4.98
C THR A 204 -3.16 10.51 4.85
N GLU A 205 -2.43 11.05 3.87
CA GLU A 205 -2.39 12.49 3.60
C GLU A 205 -3.77 13.07 3.25
N HIS A 206 -4.56 12.34 2.46
CA HIS A 206 -5.92 12.75 2.13
C HIS A 206 -6.81 12.81 3.37
N HIS A 207 -6.73 11.79 4.24
CA HIS A 207 -7.48 11.76 5.50
C HIS A 207 -7.02 12.87 6.46
N GLU A 208 -5.72 13.15 6.54
CA GLU A 208 -5.19 14.25 7.35
C GLU A 208 -5.68 15.60 6.84
N LYS A 209 -5.70 15.82 5.52
CA LYS A 209 -6.25 17.05 4.92
C LYS A 209 -7.73 17.22 5.20
N LEU A 210 -8.53 16.16 5.04
CA LEU A 210 -9.95 16.18 5.39
C LEU A 210 -10.16 16.46 6.88
N ALA A 211 -9.35 15.87 7.76
CA ALA A 211 -9.41 16.12 9.19
C ALA A 211 -9.01 17.57 9.55
N GLN A 212 -8.03 18.15 8.87
CA GLN A 212 -7.64 19.54 9.02
C GLN A 212 -8.73 20.50 8.53
N GLN A 213 -9.36 20.21 7.39
CA GLN A 213 -10.49 20.97 6.86
C GLN A 213 -11.68 20.92 7.81
N ALA A 214 -12.08 19.71 8.25
CA ALA A 214 -13.13 19.55 9.23
C ALA A 214 -12.80 20.19 10.58
N ALA A 215 -11.51 20.25 10.97
CA ALA A 215 -11.08 20.96 12.16
C ALA A 215 -11.17 22.49 11.97
N ALA A 216 -10.82 23.01 10.79
CA ALA A 216 -10.94 24.44 10.47
C ALA A 216 -12.41 24.88 10.46
N GLU A 217 -13.29 24.10 9.84
CA GLU A 217 -14.75 24.34 9.85
C GLU A 217 -15.35 24.29 11.26
N ASN A 218 -14.90 23.35 12.10
CA ASN A 218 -15.37 23.26 13.49
C ASN A 218 -14.79 24.35 14.42
N VAL A 219 -13.65 24.96 14.09
CA VAL A 219 -13.03 26.01 14.92
C VAL A 219 -13.79 27.33 14.81
N GLU A 220 -14.59 27.55 13.76
CA GLU A 220 -15.46 28.73 13.66
C GLU A 220 -16.68 28.66 14.61
N ASP A 221 -17.02 27.48 15.16
CA ASP A 221 -18.22 27.25 16.00
C ASP A 221 -17.93 26.68 17.42
N LEU A 222 -16.66 26.48 17.81
CA LEU A 222 -16.31 25.86 19.09
C LEU A 222 -15.69 26.85 20.08
N SER A 223 -16.21 26.87 21.31
CA SER A 223 -15.62 27.64 22.41
C SER A 223 -14.21 27.15 22.75
N ASP A 224 -13.37 28.05 23.28
CA ASP A 224 -11.99 27.77 23.73
C ASP A 224 -11.87 26.57 24.70
N GLU A 225 -12.96 26.21 25.36
CA GLU A 225 -13.03 25.05 26.25
C GLU A 225 -13.14 23.72 25.49
N ALA A 226 -13.92 23.68 24.41
CA ALA A 226 -14.04 22.49 23.56
C ALA A 226 -12.74 22.22 22.77
N LEU A 227 -12.02 23.27 22.36
CA LEU A 227 -10.71 23.14 21.71
C LEU A 227 -9.66 22.56 22.68
N ARG A 228 -9.66 23.01 23.94
CA ARG A 228 -8.79 22.45 25.00
C ARG A 228 -9.11 20.98 25.29
N ALA A 229 -10.39 20.62 25.36
CA ALA A 229 -10.81 19.23 25.57
C ALA A 229 -10.39 18.31 24.39
N LYS A 230 -10.55 18.77 23.14
CA LYS A 230 -10.15 18.01 21.95
C LYS A 230 -8.63 17.82 21.87
N LYS A 231 -7.85 18.84 22.25
CA LYS A 231 -6.39 18.76 22.33
C LYS A 231 -5.94 17.77 23.40
N ALA A 232 -6.56 17.80 24.59
CA ALA A 232 -6.27 16.86 25.67
C ALA A 232 -6.58 15.40 25.28
N GLU A 233 -7.71 15.16 24.59
CA GLU A 233 -8.06 13.80 24.13
C GLU A 233 -7.11 13.31 23.03
N MET A 234 -6.73 14.18 22.10
CA MET A 234 -5.73 13.85 21.06
C MET A 234 -4.38 13.46 21.68
N GLU A 235 -3.94 14.21 22.70
CA GLU A 235 -2.70 13.93 23.43
C GLU A 235 -2.77 12.61 24.22
N ARG A 236 -3.92 12.31 24.83
CA ARG A 236 -4.18 11.03 25.50
C ARG A 236 -4.10 9.85 24.53
N VAL A 237 -4.74 9.96 23.37
CA VAL A 237 -4.70 8.94 22.31
C VAL A 237 -3.28 8.78 21.76
N ALA A 238 -2.55 9.88 21.55
CA ALA A 238 -1.16 9.84 21.11
C ALA A 238 -0.25 9.13 22.13
N LYS A 239 -0.46 9.38 23.43
CA LYS A 239 0.26 8.70 24.53
C LYS A 239 0.00 7.19 24.50
N LEU A 240 -1.26 6.78 24.34
CA LEU A 240 -1.64 5.36 24.23
C LEU A 240 -1.00 4.69 23.01
N LYS A 241 -1.02 5.34 21.84
CA LYS A 241 -0.37 4.80 20.63
C LYS A 241 1.14 4.65 20.79
N ARG A 242 1.82 5.64 21.40
CA ARG A 242 3.26 5.55 21.71
C ARG A 242 3.56 4.39 22.65
N GLN A 243 2.72 4.20 23.67
CA GLN A 243 2.84 3.10 24.62
C GLN A 243 2.63 1.74 23.92
N GLU A 244 1.60 1.63 23.06
CA GLU A 244 1.33 0.42 22.28
C GLU A 244 2.49 0.08 21.34
N GLN A 245 3.06 1.08 20.67
CA GLN A 245 4.22 0.90 19.80
C GLN A 245 5.46 0.47 20.61
N ALA A 246 5.69 1.07 21.79
CA ALA A 246 6.78 0.67 22.68
C ALA A 246 6.62 -0.78 23.17
N ILE A 247 5.40 -1.20 23.53
CA ILE A 247 5.08 -2.58 23.89
C ILE A 247 5.38 -3.51 22.71
N ARG A 248 4.94 -3.16 21.50
CA ARG A 248 5.18 -3.94 20.28
C ARG A 248 6.66 -4.10 19.96
N ILE A 249 7.46 -3.04 20.14
CA ILE A 249 8.91 -3.08 19.94
C ILE A 249 9.58 -3.99 20.99
N ARG A 250 9.22 -3.85 22.27
CA ARG A 250 9.82 -4.64 23.37
C ARG A 250 9.44 -6.12 23.32
N MET A 251 8.18 -6.42 23.01
CA MET A 251 7.69 -7.80 22.85
C MET A 251 8.22 -8.46 21.58
N GLY A 252 8.52 -7.67 20.54
CA GLY A 252 8.77 -8.15 19.19
C GLY A 252 7.45 -8.47 18.45
N CYS A 253 7.43 -8.21 17.14
CA CYS A 253 6.20 -8.25 16.34
C CYS A 253 5.44 -9.57 16.43
N MET A 254 6.15 -10.72 16.36
CA MET A 254 5.53 -12.05 16.44
C MET A 254 4.86 -12.33 17.79
N TYR A 255 5.47 -11.88 18.89
CA TYR A 255 4.93 -12.10 20.22
C TYR A 255 3.76 -11.13 20.52
N TYR A 256 3.84 -9.90 19.99
CA TYR A 256 2.78 -8.91 20.11
C TYR A 256 1.46 -9.36 19.47
N THR A 257 1.55 -10.00 18.30
CA THR A 257 0.39 -10.52 17.57
C THR A 257 -0.16 -11.80 18.20
N CYS A 258 0.71 -12.74 18.56
CA CYS A 258 0.29 -14.07 19.02
C CYS A 258 -0.01 -14.17 20.52
N CYS A 259 0.37 -13.18 21.34
CA CYS A 259 0.16 -13.22 22.79
C CYS A 259 -0.45 -11.90 23.35
N PRO A 260 -1.72 -11.56 23.01
CA PRO A 260 -2.36 -10.34 23.47
C PRO A 260 -2.47 -10.24 25.01
N CYS A 261 -2.71 -11.36 25.68
CA CYS A 261 -2.85 -11.42 27.15
C CYS A 261 -1.57 -11.06 27.92
N ARG A 262 -0.43 -10.97 27.25
CA ARG A 262 0.87 -10.61 27.87
C ARG A 262 1.29 -9.17 27.62
N ARG A 263 0.54 -8.39 26.84
CA ARG A 263 0.88 -6.99 26.50
C ARG A 263 1.03 -6.12 27.75
N GLY A 264 0.20 -6.35 28.77
CA GLY A 264 0.25 -5.62 30.04
C GLY A 264 1.57 -5.76 30.82
N LEU A 265 2.35 -6.82 30.60
CA LEU A 265 3.65 -7.03 31.27
C LEU A 265 4.76 -6.10 30.74
N TYR A 266 4.50 -5.40 29.64
CA TYR A 266 5.46 -4.52 28.96
C TYR A 266 5.07 -3.05 29.04
N ILE A 267 3.95 -2.74 29.72
CA ILE A 267 3.57 -1.39 30.12
C ILE A 267 4.59 -0.93 31.19
N ILE A 268 5.21 0.22 30.95
CA ILE A 268 5.97 0.94 31.96
C ILE A 268 5.21 2.25 32.15
N ASP A 269 4.76 2.50 33.38
CA ASP A 269 4.14 3.76 33.74
C ASP A 269 5.26 4.77 33.98
N ASP A 270 5.38 5.76 33.11
CA ASP A 270 6.27 6.92 33.30
C ASP A 270 5.64 7.88 34.32
N GLU A 271 5.24 7.39 35.50
CA GLU A 271 4.93 8.23 36.66
C GLU A 271 6.19 8.34 37.53
N GLN A 272 7.15 9.15 37.07
CA GLN A 272 7.89 9.96 38.03
C GLN A 272 7.18 11.32 38.05
N PRO A 273 6.60 11.76 39.18
CA PRO A 273 6.19 13.14 39.30
C PRO A 273 7.43 14.00 39.08
N GLU A 274 7.33 14.99 38.20
CA GLU A 274 8.34 16.04 38.15
C GLU A 274 8.38 16.68 39.54
N ASP A 275 9.53 16.54 40.22
CA ASP A 275 9.77 17.18 41.50
C ASP A 275 9.72 18.70 41.24
N ASP A 276 8.58 19.30 41.57
CA ASP A 276 8.42 20.75 41.66
C ASP A 276 9.38 21.25 42.76
N ASP A 277 10.36 22.06 42.37
CA ASP A 277 11.48 22.56 43.17
C ASP A 277 11.04 23.60 44.23
N SER A 278 10.12 23.23 45.12
CA SER A 278 9.76 24.06 46.28
C SER A 278 9.33 23.24 47.48
N ASP A 279 10.26 22.77 48.32
CA ASP A 279 9.93 22.46 49.71
C ASP A 279 11.15 22.56 50.63
N SER A 280 10.98 23.24 51.78
CA SER A 280 12.07 23.63 52.69
C SER A 280 12.59 22.46 53.55
N ASP A 281 13.84 22.57 54.00
CA ASP A 281 14.67 21.50 54.60
C ASP A 281 14.06 20.77 55.81
N ASP A 282 13.04 21.32 56.47
CA ASP A 282 12.48 20.75 57.71
C ASP A 282 11.56 19.54 57.48
N GLU A 283 10.87 19.45 56.33
CA GLU A 283 9.94 18.35 56.06
C GLU A 283 10.68 17.07 55.60
N ARG A 284 11.91 17.24 55.09
CA ARG A 284 12.80 16.16 54.64
C ARG A 284 13.29 15.27 55.78
N VAL A 285 13.47 15.83 56.97
CA VAL A 285 13.97 15.11 58.16
C VAL A 285 12.86 14.24 58.77
N ARG A 286 11.60 14.68 58.73
CA ARG A 286 10.46 13.91 59.23
C ARG A 286 10.20 12.65 58.42
N ARG A 287 10.25 12.73 57.08
CA ARG A 287 10.03 11.57 56.19
C ARG A 287 11.08 10.47 56.35
N LYS A 288 12.35 10.82 56.63
CA LYS A 288 13.42 9.84 56.87
C LYS A 288 13.23 9.03 58.15
N LYS A 289 12.64 9.60 59.22
CA LYS A 289 12.34 8.86 60.46
C LYS A 289 11.21 7.84 60.29
N VAL A 290 10.20 8.15 59.46
CA VAL A 290 9.06 7.25 59.22
C VAL A 290 9.43 6.07 58.31
N ALA A 291 10.36 6.27 57.36
CA ALA A 291 10.83 5.22 56.47
C ALA A 291 11.66 4.13 57.17
N ALA A 292 12.39 4.46 58.25
CA ALA A 292 13.19 3.50 59.00
C ALA A 292 12.35 2.47 59.79
N THR A 293 11.09 2.79 60.09
CA THR A 293 10.22 1.93 60.94
C THR A 293 9.42 0.89 60.14
N LYS A 294 9.40 0.95 58.79
CA LYS A 294 8.60 0.04 57.94
C LYS A 294 9.37 -1.11 57.28
N MET A 295 10.65 -1.32 57.60
CA MET A 295 11.42 -2.51 57.15
C MET A 295 11.18 -3.75 58.02
N GLY A 296 9.92 -4.14 58.21
CA GLY A 296 9.56 -5.38 58.90
C GLY A 296 8.33 -6.01 58.27
N LYS A 297 8.50 -7.21 57.69
CA LYS A 297 7.51 -8.12 57.09
C LYS A 297 7.00 -7.81 55.66
N LYS A 298 7.55 -8.55 54.70
CA LYS A 298 6.80 -9.60 53.96
C LYS A 298 7.73 -10.42 53.07
N ASP A 299 8.04 -11.63 53.53
CA ASP A 299 8.56 -12.73 52.73
C ASP A 299 7.48 -13.28 51.78
N GLY A 300 7.88 -13.63 50.55
CA GLY A 300 6.97 -14.22 49.56
C GLY A 300 7.60 -14.47 48.18
N LYS A 301 8.56 -15.40 48.10
CA LYS A 301 9.07 -16.13 46.91
C LYS A 301 9.25 -15.34 45.60
N LYS A 302 10.43 -14.74 45.44
CA LYS A 302 11.06 -14.51 44.12
C LYS A 302 11.46 -15.88 43.53
N LYS A 303 10.93 -16.23 42.35
CA LYS A 303 11.53 -17.29 41.52
C LYS A 303 12.44 -16.64 40.48
N ASN A 304 13.67 -17.13 40.44
CA ASN A 304 14.80 -16.70 39.62
C ASN A 304 14.43 -16.14 38.23
N ILE A 305 14.60 -14.82 38.07
CA ILE A 305 14.83 -14.21 36.76
C ILE A 305 16.27 -13.70 36.81
N VAL A 306 17.14 -14.35 36.05
CA VAL A 306 18.52 -13.91 35.86
C VAL A 306 18.48 -12.59 35.09
N PRO A 307 19.14 -11.52 35.54
CA PRO A 307 19.23 -10.29 34.77
C PRO A 307 19.98 -10.56 33.47
N ILE A 308 19.29 -10.47 32.33
CA ILE A 308 19.95 -10.58 31.02
C ILE A 308 20.52 -9.21 30.70
N GLY A 309 21.82 -9.04 30.98
CA GLY A 309 22.58 -7.88 30.52
C GLY A 309 22.62 -7.78 28.99
N PRO A 310 23.09 -6.65 28.44
CA PRO A 310 23.14 -6.42 26.99
C PRO A 310 23.92 -7.56 26.31
N ARG A 311 23.27 -8.23 25.36
CA ARG A 311 23.89 -9.37 24.64
C ARG A 311 25.02 -8.85 23.76
N LYS A 312 26.25 -9.28 24.05
CA LYS A 312 27.40 -9.03 23.17
C LYS A 312 27.13 -9.64 21.78
N PRO A 313 27.44 -8.94 20.68
CA PRO A 313 27.31 -9.49 19.34
C PRO A 313 28.26 -10.70 19.19
N LEU A 314 27.73 -11.81 18.67
CA LEU A 314 28.47 -13.06 18.45
C LEU A 314 29.62 -12.85 17.46
N SER A 315 30.78 -13.46 17.74
CA SER A 315 31.94 -13.43 16.84
C SER A 315 31.64 -14.19 15.54
N GLN A 316 32.45 -13.96 14.49
CA GLN A 316 32.28 -14.62 13.20
C GLN A 316 32.39 -16.15 13.31
N GLU A 317 33.25 -16.63 14.21
CA GLU A 317 33.48 -18.06 14.46
C GLU A 317 32.27 -18.70 15.17
N GLU A 318 31.72 -18.02 16.18
CA GLU A 318 30.52 -18.47 16.90
C GLU A 318 29.28 -18.50 15.98
N ARG A 319 29.20 -17.58 15.01
CA ARG A 319 28.13 -17.56 13.99
C ARG A 319 28.23 -18.77 13.07
N LEU A 320 29.44 -19.12 12.61
CA LEU A 320 29.68 -20.27 11.75
C LEU A 320 29.40 -21.59 12.49
N GLU A 321 29.81 -21.72 13.76
CA GLU A 321 29.54 -22.90 14.56
C GLU A 321 28.03 -23.09 14.82
N ARG A 322 27.30 -21.98 15.06
CA ARG A 322 25.85 -22.02 15.24
C ARG A 322 25.11 -22.39 13.95
N ALA A 323 25.60 -21.96 12.79
CA ALA A 323 25.08 -22.39 11.49
C ALA A 323 25.35 -23.88 11.24
N ARG A 324 26.53 -24.39 11.61
CA ARG A 324 26.89 -25.81 11.50
C ARG A 324 25.98 -26.70 12.37
N LYS A 325 25.70 -26.29 13.62
CA LYS A 325 24.77 -26.99 14.53
C LYS A 325 23.30 -26.92 14.09
N ARG A 326 22.90 -25.92 13.31
CA ARG A 326 21.56 -25.88 12.70
C ARG A 326 21.44 -26.88 11.56
N ARG A 327 22.40 -26.88 10.62
CA ARG A 327 22.46 -27.85 9.53
C ARG A 327 22.47 -29.31 10.01
N LEU A 328 23.14 -29.58 11.13
CA LEU A 328 23.18 -30.92 11.71
C LEU A 328 21.82 -31.37 12.28
N ARG A 329 21.03 -30.45 12.83
CA ARG A 329 19.65 -30.73 13.27
C ARG A 329 18.71 -30.93 12.10
N ASP A 330 18.79 -30.07 11.09
CA ASP A 330 17.95 -30.16 9.88
C ASP A 330 18.22 -31.48 9.11
N MET A 331 19.43 -32.05 9.25
CA MET A 331 19.75 -33.39 8.74
C MET A 331 19.14 -34.53 9.57
N GLN A 332 18.95 -34.35 10.88
CA GLN A 332 18.35 -35.34 11.78
C GLN A 332 16.81 -35.36 11.70
N ASP A 333 16.19 -34.22 11.40
CA ASP A 333 14.74 -34.08 11.25
C ASP A 333 14.22 -34.42 9.83
N ARG A 334 15.07 -35.00 8.96
CA ARG A 334 14.64 -35.43 7.62
C ARG A 334 13.77 -36.69 7.77
N PRO A 335 12.49 -36.68 7.37
CA PRO A 335 11.67 -37.88 7.46
C PRO A 335 12.26 -38.95 6.55
N THR A 336 12.63 -40.09 7.14
CA THR A 336 13.02 -41.25 6.36
C THR A 336 11.81 -41.70 5.56
N ARG A 337 11.96 -41.68 4.23
CA ARG A 337 10.97 -42.23 3.30
C ARG A 337 10.75 -43.69 3.71
N LYS A 338 9.56 -44.03 4.20
CA LYS A 338 9.16 -45.43 4.37
C LYS A 338 9.03 -46.01 2.98
N ASP A 339 9.82 -47.05 2.71
CA ASP A 339 9.76 -47.87 1.51
C ASP A 339 8.41 -48.59 1.37
#